data_AF-H8ZWS8-F1
#
_entry.id   AF-H8ZWS8-F1
#
_cell.length_a   1.000
_cell.length_b   1.000
_cell.length_c   1.000
_cell.angle_alpha   90.00
_cell.angle_beta   90.00
_cell.angle_gamma   90.00
#
_symmetry.space_group_name_H-M   'P 1'
#
loop_
_entity.id
_entity.type
_entity.pdbx_description
1 polymer ?
#
loop_
_entity_poly.entity_id
_entity_poly.type
_entity_poly.pdbx_seq_one_letter_code
_entity_poly.pdbx_strand_id
1 'polypeptide(L)'
;MLSRLARHSTKTAALVSSARTAPSAFVRHNTTEGKKSYGGLKDEDRIFTNLYGQRDYGIKGAMLRGDWHRTKDLLLKGQDWIIEEMKKSGLRGRGGAGFPSGLKWSFMPKVSDGRPQYLVVNADEGEPGTCKDREIMRHD
;
A
#
# COMPACT_ATOMS: atom_id res chain seq x y z
N MET A 1 15.82 22.32 -64.18
CA MET A 1 16.73 23.48 -64.33
C MET A 1 17.00 24.06 -62.96
N LEU A 2 18.28 24.13 -62.58
CA LEU A 2 18.78 24.82 -61.39
C LEU A 2 18.49 26.31 -61.46
N SER A 3 18.25 26.96 -60.33
CA SER A 3 18.84 28.28 -60.06
C SER A 3 18.82 28.62 -58.57
N ARG A 4 20.03 28.75 -58.02
CA ARG A 4 20.36 29.33 -56.71
C ARG A 4 19.91 30.79 -56.65
N LEU A 5 19.60 31.30 -55.45
CA LEU A 5 19.82 32.71 -55.14
C LEU A 5 20.18 32.92 -53.65
N ALA A 6 21.16 33.81 -53.47
CA ALA A 6 21.93 34.08 -52.28
C ALA A 6 21.13 34.82 -51.20
N ARG A 7 21.50 34.62 -49.93
CA ARG A 7 21.01 35.41 -48.78
C ARG A 7 22.06 36.46 -48.43
N HIS A 8 21.68 37.73 -48.54
CA HIS A 8 22.43 38.85 -47.96
C HIS A 8 21.80 39.28 -46.63
N SER A 9 22.69 39.57 -45.70
CA SER A 9 22.49 40.05 -44.33
C SER A 9 21.92 41.46 -44.29
N THR A 10 21.01 41.73 -43.35
CA THR A 10 20.82 43.05 -42.76
C THR A 10 20.42 42.91 -41.29
N LYS A 11 21.17 43.64 -40.44
CA LYS A 11 20.99 43.75 -38.99
C LYS A 11 19.79 44.65 -38.68
N THR A 12 18.97 44.28 -37.71
CA THR A 12 17.94 45.18 -37.15
C THR A 12 18.10 45.25 -35.63
N ALA A 13 18.14 46.49 -35.12
CA ALA A 13 18.43 46.84 -33.74
C ALA A 13 17.30 46.47 -32.77
N ALA A 14 17.67 46.12 -31.54
CA ALA A 14 16.78 45.75 -30.46
C ALA A 14 16.08 46.98 -29.84
N LEU A 15 14.77 46.86 -29.58
CA LEU A 15 14.00 47.77 -28.73
C LEU A 15 13.77 47.06 -27.39
N VAL A 16 14.30 47.63 -26.30
CA VAL A 16 14.15 47.11 -24.93
C VAL A 16 12.81 47.58 -24.37
N SER A 17 11.89 46.65 -24.10
CA SER A 17 10.64 46.90 -23.38
C SER A 17 10.84 46.56 -21.90
N SER A 18 10.65 47.55 -21.02
CA SER A 18 10.72 47.39 -19.57
C SER A 18 9.46 46.68 -19.06
N ALA A 19 9.58 45.39 -18.75
CA ALA A 19 8.56 44.65 -18.02
C ALA A 19 8.79 44.85 -16.51
N ARG A 20 7.81 45.46 -15.82
CA ARG A 20 7.78 45.54 -14.36
C ARG A 20 7.48 44.16 -13.77
N THR A 21 8.46 43.58 -13.07
CA THR A 21 8.28 42.33 -12.31
C THR A 21 7.50 42.63 -11.03
N ALA A 22 6.29 42.07 -10.89
CA ALA A 22 5.59 42.03 -9.61
C ALA A 22 6.31 41.06 -8.66
N PRO A 23 6.50 41.38 -7.37
CA PRO A 23 7.12 40.45 -6.45
C PRO A 23 6.17 39.27 -6.21
N SER A 24 6.61 38.06 -6.59
CA SER A 24 5.97 36.82 -6.16
C SER A 24 6.15 36.70 -4.65
N ALA A 25 5.08 36.96 -3.90
CA ALA A 25 5.06 36.70 -2.46
C ALA A 25 5.19 35.19 -2.25
N PHE A 26 6.38 34.75 -1.84
CA PHE A 26 6.63 33.37 -1.47
C PHE A 26 5.84 33.06 -0.19
N VAL A 27 4.66 32.48 -0.34
CA VAL A 27 3.88 31.97 0.80
C VAL A 27 4.65 30.79 1.39
N ARG A 28 5.38 31.05 2.48
CA ARG A 28 5.95 29.98 3.31
C ARG A 28 4.78 29.25 3.95
N HIS A 29 4.42 28.09 3.42
CA HIS A 29 3.62 27.12 4.14
C HIS A 29 4.46 26.58 5.30
N ASN A 30 4.39 27.25 6.45
CA ASN A 30 4.81 26.64 7.71
C ASN A 30 3.73 25.64 8.12
N THR A 31 3.79 24.42 7.59
CA THR A 31 3.07 23.29 8.18
C THR A 31 3.81 22.88 9.44
N THR A 32 3.36 23.38 10.58
CA THR A 32 3.73 22.81 11.88
C THR A 32 3.06 21.43 11.99
N GLU A 33 3.62 20.43 11.32
CA GLU A 33 3.24 19.03 11.53
C GLU A 33 3.58 18.70 12.99
N GLY A 34 2.57 18.65 13.85
CA GLY A 34 2.73 18.23 15.24
C GLY A 34 3.43 16.87 15.30
N LYS A 35 4.30 16.70 16.28
CA LYS A 35 5.09 15.47 16.46
C LYS A 35 4.15 14.26 16.59
N LYS A 36 4.16 13.35 15.63
CA LYS A 36 3.34 12.13 15.67
C LYS A 36 3.77 11.27 16.87
N SER A 37 2.81 10.84 17.68
CA SER A 37 2.99 9.87 18.77
C SER A 37 2.39 8.52 18.36
N TYR A 38 3.02 7.43 18.77
CA TYR A 38 2.61 6.05 18.43
C TYR A 38 2.15 5.31 19.68
N GLY A 39 1.38 4.22 19.48
CA GLY A 39 0.69 3.51 20.56
C GLY A 39 -0.76 3.99 20.73
N GLY A 40 -1.44 3.57 21.80
CA GLY A 40 -2.81 3.99 22.08
C GLY A 40 -3.85 3.48 21.07
N LEU A 41 -3.66 2.25 20.56
CA LEU A 41 -4.61 1.61 19.66
C LEU A 41 -5.96 1.46 20.36
N LYS A 42 -7.03 1.98 19.76
CA LYS A 42 -8.38 1.83 20.31
C LYS A 42 -8.89 0.42 20.08
N ASP A 43 -9.90 0.01 20.85
CA ASP A 43 -10.43 -1.34 20.73
C ASP A 43 -11.13 -1.57 19.39
N GLU A 44 -11.76 -0.55 18.81
CA GLU A 44 -12.34 -0.62 17.46
C GLU A 44 -11.30 -0.71 16.33
N ASP A 45 -10.05 -0.32 16.59
CA ASP A 45 -8.95 -0.38 15.62
C ASP A 45 -8.23 -1.75 15.67
N ARG A 46 -8.59 -2.63 16.61
CA ARG A 46 -8.03 -3.99 16.72
C ARG A 46 -8.60 -4.87 15.62
N ILE A 47 -7.70 -5.50 14.85
CA ILE A 47 -8.10 -6.43 13.78
C ILE A 47 -8.53 -7.78 14.35
N PHE A 48 -7.77 -8.33 15.31
CA PHE A 48 -8.11 -9.60 15.98
C PHE A 48 -9.03 -9.32 17.17
N THR A 49 -10.34 -9.41 16.94
CA THR A 49 -11.35 -8.91 17.88
C THR A 49 -11.81 -9.95 18.89
N ASN A 50 -11.61 -11.25 18.63
CA ASN A 50 -11.90 -12.33 19.57
C ASN A 50 -10.65 -13.03 20.11
N LEU A 51 -9.52 -12.33 20.17
CA LEU A 51 -8.22 -12.91 20.57
C LEU A 51 -8.25 -13.70 21.90
N TYR A 52 -9.09 -13.27 22.84
CA TYR A 52 -9.23 -13.89 24.17
C TYR A 52 -10.34 -14.95 24.28
N GLY A 53 -11.02 -15.30 23.17
CA GLY A 53 -12.06 -16.34 23.16
C GLY A 53 -13.32 -16.01 23.96
N GLN A 54 -13.62 -14.73 24.17
CA GLN A 54 -14.77 -14.27 24.96
C GLN A 54 -16.10 -14.36 24.19
N ARG A 55 -16.02 -14.40 22.86
CA ARG A 55 -17.16 -14.55 21.94
C ARG A 55 -17.08 -15.90 21.24
N ASP A 56 -18.17 -16.29 20.57
CA ASP A 56 -18.23 -17.52 19.76
C ASP A 56 -17.16 -17.50 18.65
N TYR A 57 -16.27 -18.49 18.65
CA TYR A 57 -15.25 -18.68 17.61
C TYR A 57 -15.82 -19.38 16.35
N GLY A 58 -17.04 -19.91 16.43
CA GLY A 58 -17.73 -20.52 15.29
C GLY A 58 -18.12 -19.51 14.21
N ILE A 59 -18.57 -20.01 13.06
CA ILE A 59 -18.91 -19.20 11.88
C ILE A 59 -19.96 -18.12 12.18
N LYS A 60 -20.90 -18.37 13.09
CA LYS A 60 -21.93 -17.40 13.48
C LYS A 60 -21.31 -16.21 14.20
N GLY A 61 -20.46 -16.46 15.19
CA GLY A 61 -19.70 -15.42 15.86
C GLY A 61 -18.77 -14.66 14.91
N ALA A 62 -18.05 -15.36 14.04
CA ALA A 62 -17.14 -14.75 13.06
C ALA A 62 -17.88 -13.77 12.13
N MET A 63 -19.02 -14.18 11.56
CA MET A 63 -19.84 -13.31 10.71
C MET A 63 -20.35 -12.06 11.44
N LEU A 64 -20.66 -12.16 12.74
CA LEU A 64 -21.06 -10.99 13.55
C LEU A 64 -19.90 -10.00 13.79
N ARG A 65 -18.66 -10.48 13.80
CA ARG A 65 -17.46 -9.64 13.93
C ARG A 65 -17.03 -8.98 12.62
N GLY A 66 -17.65 -9.36 11.50
CA GLY A 66 -17.34 -8.86 10.17
C GLY A 66 -16.41 -9.79 9.38
N ASP A 67 -16.08 -10.96 9.89
CA ASP A 67 -15.36 -11.97 9.11
C ASP A 67 -16.25 -12.46 7.97
N TRP A 68 -15.62 -12.87 6.88
CA TRP A 68 -16.30 -13.24 5.63
C TRP A 68 -17.14 -12.12 4.99
N HIS A 69 -17.08 -10.89 5.51
CA HIS A 69 -17.82 -9.76 4.95
C HIS A 69 -17.35 -9.43 3.53
N ARG A 70 -18.27 -9.58 2.57
CA ARG A 70 -18.09 -9.19 1.16
C ARG A 70 -16.81 -9.77 0.53
N THR A 71 -16.35 -10.93 0.98
CA THR A 71 -15.18 -11.61 0.40
C THR A 71 -15.38 -11.94 -1.07
N LYS A 72 -16.63 -12.20 -1.50
CA LYS A 72 -16.99 -12.33 -2.91
C LYS A 72 -16.61 -11.10 -3.73
N ASP A 73 -16.85 -9.89 -3.23
CA ASP A 73 -16.50 -8.65 -3.92
C ASP A 73 -14.98 -8.51 -4.02
N LEU A 74 -14.24 -8.92 -2.98
CA LEU A 74 -12.77 -8.95 -3.01
C LEU A 74 -12.25 -9.92 -4.08
N LEU A 75 -12.84 -11.11 -4.19
CA LEU A 75 -12.49 -12.08 -5.23
C LEU A 75 -12.74 -11.51 -6.64
N LEU A 76 -13.85 -10.81 -6.84
CA LEU A 76 -14.20 -10.20 -8.13
C LEU A 76 -13.30 -9.03 -8.54
N LYS A 77 -12.66 -8.35 -7.58
CA LYS A 77 -11.65 -7.33 -7.88
C LYS A 77 -10.35 -7.90 -8.47
N GLY A 78 -10.11 -9.20 -8.28
CA GLY A 78 -8.98 -9.91 -8.87
C GLY A 78 -7.67 -9.75 -8.11
N GLN A 79 -6.70 -10.59 -8.48
CA GLN A 79 -5.41 -10.71 -7.80
C GLN A 79 -4.59 -9.42 -7.85
N ASP A 80 -4.51 -8.75 -9.00
CA ASP A 80 -3.67 -7.56 -9.18
C ASP A 80 -4.09 -6.43 -8.24
N TRP A 81 -5.41 -6.19 -8.13
CA TRP A 81 -5.96 -5.21 -7.20
C TRP A 81 -5.63 -5.52 -5.74
N ILE A 82 -5.75 -6.80 -5.33
CA ILE A 82 -5.43 -7.23 -3.96
C ILE A 82 -3.94 -7.00 -3.66
N ILE A 83 -3.05 -7.37 -4.59
CA ILE A 83 -1.60 -7.19 -4.42
C ILE A 83 -1.25 -5.70 -4.30
N GLU A 84 -1.87 -4.84 -5.09
CA GLU A 84 -1.66 -3.39 -5.03
C GLU A 84 -2.10 -2.78 -3.69
N GLU A 85 -3.29 -3.12 -3.20
CA GLU A 85 -3.76 -2.66 -1.89
C GLU A 85 -2.85 -3.15 -0.75
N MET A 86 -2.31 -4.37 -0.88
CA MET A 86 -1.36 -4.92 0.11
C MET A 86 0.01 -4.24 0.06
N LYS A 87 0.45 -3.76 -1.10
CA LYS A 87 1.64 -2.91 -1.21
C LYS A 87 1.38 -1.52 -0.61
N LYS A 88 0.22 -0.93 -0.91
CA LYS A 88 -0.20 0.39 -0.45
C LYS A 88 -0.38 0.45 1.08
N SER A 89 -0.87 -0.62 1.71
CA SER A 89 -1.00 -0.70 3.17
C SER A 89 0.33 -0.67 3.91
N GLY A 90 1.45 -0.95 3.23
CA GLY A 90 2.77 -1.04 3.86
C GLY A 90 2.93 -2.23 4.80
N LEU A 91 2.06 -3.25 4.70
CA LEU A 91 2.15 -4.43 5.55
C LEU A 91 3.50 -5.15 5.36
N ARG A 92 4.17 -5.41 6.48
CA ARG A 92 5.38 -6.22 6.57
C ARG A 92 5.07 -7.58 7.17
N GLY A 93 5.87 -8.58 6.84
CA GLY A 93 5.77 -9.92 7.40
C GLY A 93 5.74 -9.90 8.93
N ARG A 94 4.87 -10.73 9.51
CA ARG A 94 4.66 -10.84 10.97
C ARG A 94 5.46 -11.97 11.63
N GLY A 95 6.25 -12.70 10.85
CA GLY A 95 7.37 -13.51 11.38
C GLY A 95 8.63 -12.65 11.56
N GLY A 96 9.78 -13.30 11.79
CA GLY A 96 11.03 -12.59 12.09
C GLY A 96 11.64 -11.78 10.93
N ALA A 97 11.38 -12.15 9.68
CA ALA A 97 12.06 -11.55 8.52
C ALA A 97 11.58 -10.12 8.16
N GLY A 98 10.36 -9.73 8.54
CA GLY A 98 9.83 -8.38 8.28
C GLY A 98 9.79 -7.96 6.80
N PHE A 99 9.77 -8.90 5.86
CA PHE A 99 9.76 -8.62 4.42
C PHE A 99 8.41 -7.99 3.98
N PRO A 100 8.36 -7.02 3.05
CA PRO A 100 7.10 -6.41 2.61
C PRO A 100 6.14 -7.44 1.98
N SER A 101 4.95 -7.62 2.57
CA SER A 101 4.04 -8.72 2.22
C SER A 101 3.52 -8.61 0.78
N GLY A 102 3.02 -7.43 0.37
CA GLY A 102 2.51 -7.23 -0.99
C GLY A 102 3.59 -7.38 -2.08
N LEU A 103 4.84 -7.04 -1.77
CA LEU A 103 5.96 -7.29 -2.70
C LEU A 103 6.23 -8.78 -2.85
N LYS A 104 6.28 -9.53 -1.74
CA LYS A 104 6.45 -10.99 -1.75
C LYS A 104 5.38 -11.68 -2.59
N TRP A 105 4.12 -11.25 -2.45
CA TRP A 105 3.00 -11.84 -3.19
C TRP A 105 3.11 -11.61 -4.70
N SER A 106 3.72 -10.49 -5.12
CA SER A 106 3.89 -10.18 -6.55
C SER A 106 4.94 -11.03 -7.27
N PHE A 107 5.69 -11.87 -6.56
CA PHE A 107 6.63 -12.81 -7.18
C PHE A 107 5.96 -14.05 -7.75
N MET A 108 4.69 -14.30 -7.41
CA MET A 108 3.96 -15.43 -7.97
C MET A 108 3.72 -15.23 -9.47
N PRO A 109 3.98 -16.25 -10.32
CA PRO A 109 3.77 -16.15 -11.76
C PRO A 109 2.31 -15.84 -12.09
N LYS A 110 2.05 -14.81 -12.90
CA LYS A 110 0.69 -14.48 -13.38
C LYS A 110 0.14 -15.51 -14.36
N VAL A 111 1.03 -16.07 -15.18
CA VAL A 111 0.69 -17.13 -16.13
C VAL A 111 1.10 -18.45 -15.51
N SER A 112 0.14 -19.37 -15.41
CA SER A 112 0.43 -20.73 -14.97
C SER A 112 1.21 -21.45 -16.08
N ASP A 113 2.27 -22.13 -15.68
CA ASP A 113 3.06 -23.03 -16.52
C ASP A 113 2.48 -24.46 -16.54
N GLY A 114 1.20 -24.60 -16.16
CA GLY A 114 0.51 -25.87 -16.01
C GLY A 114 0.69 -26.53 -14.63
N ARG A 115 1.57 -25.99 -13.77
CA ARG A 115 1.71 -26.48 -12.40
C ARG A 115 0.73 -25.79 -11.46
N PRO A 116 0.14 -26.52 -10.49
CA PRO A 116 -0.65 -25.91 -9.44
C PRO A 116 0.22 -24.99 -8.59
N GLN A 117 -0.32 -23.80 -8.29
CA GLN A 117 0.29 -22.85 -7.37
C GLN A 117 -0.24 -23.08 -5.97
N TYR A 118 0.63 -22.99 -4.97
CA TYR A 118 0.29 -23.28 -3.58
C TYR A 118 0.51 -22.07 -2.68
N LEU A 119 -0.32 -21.96 -1.65
CA LEU A 119 -0.14 -21.04 -0.53
C LEU A 119 0.13 -21.87 0.73
N VAL A 120 1.30 -21.70 1.32
CA VAL A 120 1.62 -22.26 2.63
C VAL A 120 1.46 -21.16 3.67
N VAL A 121 0.53 -21.35 4.60
CA VAL A 121 0.38 -20.51 5.78
C VAL A 121 1.20 -21.15 6.89
N ASN A 122 2.24 -20.45 7.36
CA ASN A 122 3.04 -20.96 8.46
C ASN A 122 2.30 -20.72 9.78
N ALA A 123 1.97 -21.81 10.46
CA ALA A 123 1.32 -21.83 11.77
C ALA A 123 2.20 -22.45 12.86
N ASP A 124 3.46 -22.78 12.51
CA ASP A 124 4.46 -23.17 13.50
C ASP A 124 4.88 -21.95 14.32
N GLU A 125 4.85 -22.09 15.64
CA GLU A 125 5.14 -21.05 16.62
C GLU A 125 6.02 -21.65 17.72
N GLY A 126 7.16 -22.22 17.32
CA GLY A 126 8.14 -22.82 18.21
C GLY A 126 9.11 -21.81 18.84
N GLU A 127 9.09 -20.55 18.41
CA GLU A 127 10.01 -19.52 18.89
C GLU A 127 9.71 -19.14 20.36
N PRO A 128 10.71 -19.20 21.28
CA PRO A 128 10.50 -18.88 22.68
C PRO A 128 9.90 -17.49 22.89
N GLY A 129 8.79 -17.43 23.63
CA GLY A 129 8.09 -16.18 23.92
C GLY A 129 7.06 -15.75 22.87
N THR A 130 6.82 -16.56 21.83
CA THR A 130 5.81 -16.28 20.81
C THR A 130 4.54 -17.08 21.11
N CYS A 131 3.38 -16.41 21.12
CA CYS A 131 2.06 -17.02 21.35
C CYS A 131 0.92 -16.37 20.54
N LYS A 132 1.26 -15.51 19.58
CA LYS A 132 0.31 -14.76 18.77
C LYS A 132 -0.49 -15.67 17.83
N ASP A 133 0.14 -16.68 17.26
CA ASP A 133 -0.48 -17.54 16.25
C ASP A 133 -1.40 -18.55 16.93
N ARG A 134 -1.02 -19.04 18.12
CA ARG A 134 -1.85 -19.91 18.98
C ARG A 134 -3.23 -19.30 19.27
N GLU A 135 -3.30 -18.03 19.64
CA GLU A 135 -4.57 -17.39 20.01
C GLU A 135 -5.46 -17.17 18.79
N ILE A 136 -4.88 -16.74 17.66
CA ILE A 136 -5.62 -16.59 16.40
C ILE A 136 -6.20 -17.93 15.96
N MET A 137 -5.41 -19.00 15.95
CA MET A 137 -5.87 -20.33 15.51
C MET A 137 -7.02 -20.91 16.36
N ARG A 138 -7.17 -20.48 17.62
CA ARG A 138 -8.14 -21.06 18.54
C ARG A 138 -9.40 -20.23 18.69
N HIS A 139 -9.27 -18.90 18.63
CA HIS A 139 -10.30 -18.01 19.13
C HIS A 139 -10.93 -17.10 18.08
N ASP A 140 -10.31 -16.92 16.90
CA ASP A 140 -10.82 -16.02 15.86
C ASP A 140 -10.93 -16.74 14.50
#